data_AF-A0A2M8AHZ2-F1
#
_entry.id   AF-A0A2M8AHZ2-F1
#
_cell.length_a   1.000
_cell.length_b   1.000
_cell.length_c   1.000
_cell.angle_alpha   90.00
_cell.angle_beta   90.00
_cell.angle_gamma   90.00
#
_symmetry.space_group_name_H-M   'P 1'
#
loop_
_entity.id
_entity.type
_entity.pdbx_description
1 polymer ?
#
loop_
_entity_poly.entity_id
_entity_poly.type
_entity_poly.pdbx_seq_one_letter_code
_entity_poly.pdbx_strand_id
1 'polypeptide(L)'
;MPISMAIEIIPKPIEKIPSARKKLFYFSIFLFLGLLLGYFILTSLEKKSENTRDNLKEALLKGKTPETSSLEEEILNDEKKIKDFSPLLGKHFITSRIFEFFERSTHPRVFFSGINLNSLKSIAKLSGQTDSFLTLGQQLAIFEKEPLVEKVDISQVSITKEGKIEFFLNFSFNPKIFKYPSGAKGEEEIYLFDY
;
A
#
# COMPACT_ATOMS: atom_id res chain seq x y z
N MET A 1 -47.11 -22.85 102.70
CA MET A 1 -45.84 -23.22 102.02
C MET A 1 -45.92 -24.70 101.66
N PRO A 2 -45.42 -25.16 100.49
CA PRO A 2 -44.27 -24.65 99.74
C PRO A 2 -44.60 -24.19 98.31
N ILE A 3 -43.60 -23.55 97.69
CA ILE A 3 -43.61 -22.98 96.35
C ILE A 3 -43.07 -24.04 95.38
N SER A 4 -43.87 -24.49 94.42
CA SER A 4 -43.36 -25.24 93.26
C SER A 4 -43.23 -24.29 92.08
N MET A 5 -42.00 -23.83 91.83
CA MET A 5 -41.66 -23.05 90.64
C MET A 5 -41.77 -23.95 89.41
N ALA A 6 -42.83 -23.78 88.63
CA ALA A 6 -42.88 -24.32 87.28
C ALA A 6 -41.98 -23.47 86.39
N ILE A 7 -40.82 -24.02 86.02
CA ILE A 7 -39.99 -23.46 84.95
C ILE A 7 -40.73 -23.75 83.64
N GLU A 8 -41.37 -22.73 83.10
CA GLU A 8 -41.94 -22.77 81.76
C GLU A 8 -40.79 -22.66 80.75
N ILE A 9 -40.48 -23.79 80.09
CA ILE A 9 -39.57 -23.80 78.94
C ILE A 9 -40.34 -23.18 77.78
N ILE A 10 -40.13 -21.90 77.52
CA ILE A 10 -40.68 -21.22 76.35
C ILE A 10 -40.12 -21.91 75.10
N PRO A 11 -40.95 -22.55 74.25
CA PRO A 11 -40.45 -23.17 73.03
C PRO A 11 -39.94 -22.05 72.11
N LYS A 12 -38.63 -22.07 71.83
CA LYS A 12 -38.01 -21.12 70.90
C LYS A 12 -38.71 -21.25 69.54
N PRO A 13 -39.30 -20.18 68.99
CA PRO A 13 -40.05 -20.27 67.75
C PRO A 13 -39.11 -20.70 66.64
N ILE A 14 -39.51 -21.73 65.88
CA ILE A 14 -38.76 -22.24 64.74
C ILE A 14 -38.67 -21.10 63.72
N GLU A 15 -37.46 -20.54 63.55
CA GLU A 15 -37.22 -19.41 62.67
C GLU A 15 -37.62 -19.76 61.24
N LYS A 16 -38.73 -19.17 60.78
CA LYS A 16 -39.21 -19.34 59.40
C LYS A 16 -38.25 -18.61 58.48
N ILE A 17 -37.41 -19.39 57.79
CA ILE A 17 -36.45 -18.88 56.81
C ILE A 17 -37.20 -17.97 55.81
N PRO A 18 -36.82 -16.68 55.69
CA PRO A 18 -37.53 -15.73 54.86
C PRO A 18 -37.55 -16.19 53.40
N SER A 19 -38.71 -16.10 52.74
CA SER A 19 -38.94 -16.59 51.37
C SER A 19 -37.94 -16.02 50.34
N ALA A 20 -37.43 -14.81 50.59
CA ALA A 20 -36.37 -14.19 49.78
C ALA A 20 -35.04 -14.97 49.83
N ARG A 21 -34.64 -15.51 51.00
CA ARG A 21 -33.41 -16.30 51.15
C ARG A 21 -33.50 -17.61 50.36
N LYS A 22 -34.67 -18.25 50.32
CA LYS A 22 -34.88 -19.46 49.50
C LYS A 22 -34.78 -19.18 48.00
N LYS A 23 -35.38 -18.07 47.52
CA LYS A 23 -35.29 -17.66 46.10
C LYS A 23 -33.86 -17.34 45.68
N LEU A 24 -33.10 -16.63 46.53
CA LEU A 24 -31.68 -16.33 46.29
C LEU A 24 -30.83 -17.61 46.20
N PHE A 25 -31.11 -18.61 47.06
CA PHE A 25 -30.40 -19.88 47.03
C PHE A 25 -30.64 -20.65 45.72
N TYR A 26 -31.89 -20.78 45.26
CA TYR A 26 -32.20 -21.41 43.98
C TYR A 26 -31.65 -20.64 42.77
N PHE A 27 -31.66 -19.30 42.83
CA PHE A 27 -31.07 -18.47 41.79
C PHE A 27 -29.54 -18.69 41.67
N SER A 28 -28.84 -18.84 42.80
CA SER A 28 -27.41 -19.13 42.81
C SER A 28 -27.10 -20.51 42.22
N ILE A 29 -27.90 -21.53 42.54
CA ILE A 29 -27.76 -22.88 41.95
C ILE A 29 -28.01 -22.85 40.44
N PHE A 30 -29.04 -22.12 40.00
CA PHE A 30 -29.34 -21.96 38.58
C PHE A 30 -28.19 -21.28 37.83
N LEU A 31 -27.62 -20.21 38.39
CA LEU A 31 -26.48 -19.50 37.81
C LEU A 31 -25.23 -20.39 37.76
N PHE A 32 -24.97 -21.17 38.81
CA PHE A 32 -23.87 -22.13 38.84
C PHE A 32 -24.02 -23.23 37.76
N LEU A 33 -25.23 -23.75 37.58
CA LEU A 33 -25.53 -24.74 36.54
C LEU A 33 -25.40 -24.14 35.13
N GLY A 34 -25.82 -22.89 34.95
CA GLY A 34 -25.62 -22.12 33.72
C GLY A 34 -24.14 -21.96 33.36
N LEU A 35 -23.27 -21.72 34.34
CA LEU A 35 -21.82 -21.63 34.14
C LEU A 35 -21.21 -22.98 33.72
N LEU A 36 -21.63 -24.08 34.35
CA LEU A 36 -21.16 -25.43 33.98
C LEU A 36 -21.57 -25.81 32.55
N LEU A 37 -22.83 -25.53 32.18
CA LEU A 37 -23.31 -25.77 30.83
C LEU A 37 -22.61 -24.88 29.80
N GLY A 38 -22.43 -23.59 30.12
CA GLY A 38 -21.70 -22.65 29.27
C GLY A 38 -20.25 -23.10 29.01
N TYR A 39 -19.55 -23.54 30.05
CA TYR A 39 -18.20 -24.09 29.93
C TYR A 39 -18.15 -25.35 29.05
N PHE A 40 -19.11 -26.28 29.22
CA PHE A 40 -19.17 -27.51 28.43
C PHE A 40 -19.47 -27.23 26.94
N ILE A 41 -20.36 -26.29 26.66
CA ILE A 41 -20.68 -25.88 25.28
C ILE A 41 -19.47 -25.20 24.63
N LEU A 42 -18.81 -24.27 25.33
CA LEU A 42 -17.66 -23.54 24.81
C LEU A 42 -16.50 -24.50 24.49
N THR A 43 -16.16 -25.39 25.42
CA THR A 43 -15.10 -26.39 25.22
C THR A 43 -15.42 -27.39 24.11
N SER A 44 -16.70 -27.72 23.88
CA SER A 44 -17.12 -28.57 22.75
C SER A 44 -16.98 -27.86 21.41
N LEU A 45 -17.30 -26.55 21.36
CA LEU A 45 -17.14 -25.73 20.16
C LEU A 45 -15.67 -25.49 19.82
N GLU A 46 -14.82 -25.25 20.83
CA GLU A 46 -13.37 -25.13 20.66
C GLU A 46 -12.79 -26.41 20.05
N LYS A 47 -13.11 -27.58 20.62
CA LYS A 47 -12.65 -28.88 20.08
C LYS A 47 -13.11 -29.15 18.65
N LYS A 48 -14.33 -28.73 18.28
CA LYS A 48 -14.82 -28.85 16.90
C LYS A 48 -14.06 -27.93 15.94
N SER A 49 -13.75 -26.72 16.38
CA SER A 49 -12.95 -25.77 15.62
C SER A 49 -11.53 -26.29 15.38
N GLU A 50 -10.89 -26.81 16.43
CA GLU A 50 -9.55 -27.43 16.36
C GLU A 50 -9.53 -28.64 15.43
N ASN A 51 -10.46 -29.58 15.59
CA ASN A 51 -10.55 -30.76 14.71
C ASN A 51 -10.81 -30.40 13.24
N THR A 52 -11.58 -29.33 12.97
CA THR A 52 -11.82 -28.86 11.60
C THR A 52 -10.55 -28.29 11.00
N ARG A 53 -9.77 -27.52 11.78
CA ARG A 53 -8.46 -26.99 11.34
C ARG A 53 -7.46 -28.11 11.07
N ASP A 54 -7.42 -29.13 11.93
CA ASP A 54 -6.50 -30.25 11.79
C ASP A 54 -6.88 -31.13 10.59
N ASN A 55 -8.17 -31.41 10.38
CA ASN A 55 -8.64 -32.14 9.20
C ASN A 55 -8.41 -31.37 7.90
N LEU A 56 -8.58 -30.05 7.89
CA LEU A 56 -8.25 -29.20 6.74
C LEU A 56 -6.74 -29.21 6.47
N LYS A 57 -5.92 -29.12 7.52
CA LYS A 57 -4.46 -29.18 7.40
C LYS A 57 -3.99 -30.53 6.88
N GLU A 58 -4.59 -31.62 7.35
CA GLU A 58 -4.32 -32.96 6.82
C GLU A 58 -4.77 -33.13 5.37
N ALA A 59 -5.94 -32.61 4.99
CA ALA A 59 -6.42 -32.67 3.61
C ALA A 59 -5.51 -31.87 2.66
N LEU A 60 -5.03 -30.70 3.10
CA LEU A 60 -4.04 -29.90 2.36
C LEU A 60 -2.72 -30.65 2.23
N LEU A 61 -2.22 -31.28 3.29
CA LEU A 61 -0.97 -32.07 3.26
C LEU A 61 -1.09 -33.35 2.41
N LYS A 62 -2.28 -33.97 2.35
CA LYS A 62 -2.56 -35.13 1.49
C LYS A 62 -2.65 -34.76 0.00
N GLY A 63 -3.07 -33.54 -0.32
CA GLY A 63 -3.11 -33.00 -1.69
C GLY A 63 -1.81 -32.33 -2.14
N LYS A 64 -0.94 -31.91 -1.21
CA LYS A 64 0.37 -31.29 -1.51
C LYS A 64 1.40 -32.37 -1.82
N THR A 65 1.72 -32.55 -3.10
CA THR A 65 2.96 -33.26 -3.47
C THR A 65 4.16 -32.35 -3.15
N PRO A 66 5.35 -32.91 -2.87
CA PRO A 66 6.55 -32.12 -2.59
C PRO A 66 6.86 -31.09 -3.69
N GLU A 67 6.57 -31.45 -4.95
CA GLU A 67 6.75 -30.64 -6.15
C GLU A 67 5.80 -29.42 -6.20
N THR A 68 4.52 -29.60 -5.82
CA THR A 68 3.57 -28.47 -5.72
C THR A 68 3.90 -27.52 -4.57
N SER A 69 4.54 -28.03 -3.51
CA SER A 69 4.96 -27.20 -2.37
C SER A 69 6.15 -26.31 -2.69
N SER A 70 7.15 -26.84 -3.40
CA SER A 70 8.31 -26.05 -3.83
C SER A 70 7.92 -25.00 -4.86
N LEU A 71 6.99 -25.33 -5.78
CA LEU A 71 6.53 -24.39 -6.79
C LEU A 71 5.70 -23.26 -6.19
N GLU A 72 4.82 -23.57 -5.23
CA GLU A 72 4.05 -22.54 -4.50
C GLU A 72 4.97 -21.61 -3.70
N GLU A 73 6.00 -22.15 -3.05
CA GLU A 73 6.99 -21.35 -2.33
C GLU A 73 7.80 -20.45 -3.28
N GLU A 74 8.19 -20.95 -4.46
CA GLU A 74 8.88 -20.17 -5.48
C GLU A 74 8.01 -19.03 -6.02
N ILE A 75 6.75 -19.31 -6.36
CA ILE A 75 5.79 -18.30 -6.83
C ILE A 75 5.55 -17.23 -5.76
N LEU A 76 5.35 -17.62 -4.50
CA LEU A 76 5.15 -16.65 -3.41
C LEU A 76 6.39 -15.80 -3.16
N ASN A 77 7.59 -16.39 -3.31
CA ASN A 77 8.84 -15.65 -3.17
C ASN A 77 9.05 -14.66 -4.32
N ASP A 78 8.68 -15.04 -5.54
CA ASP A 78 8.75 -14.16 -6.70
C ASP A 78 7.69 -13.05 -6.66
N GLU A 79 6.46 -13.34 -6.24
CA GLU A 79 5.44 -12.33 -5.98
C GLU A 79 5.94 -11.31 -4.94
N LYS A 80 6.57 -11.79 -3.87
CA LYS A 80 7.15 -10.93 -2.83
C LYS A 80 8.26 -10.03 -3.40
N LYS A 81 9.19 -10.59 -4.19
CA LYS A 81 10.23 -9.79 -4.86
C LYS A 81 9.58 -8.72 -5.74
N ILE A 82 8.64 -9.09 -6.60
CA ILE A 82 7.95 -8.14 -7.49
C ILE A 82 7.26 -7.04 -6.68
N LYS A 83 6.57 -7.41 -5.59
CA LYS A 83 5.88 -6.47 -4.71
C LYS A 83 6.83 -5.51 -4.01
N ASP A 84 8.01 -5.97 -3.60
CA ASP A 84 9.03 -5.15 -2.96
C ASP A 84 9.70 -4.18 -3.96
N PHE A 85 9.89 -4.58 -5.21
CA PHE A 85 10.53 -3.76 -6.26
C PHE A 85 9.55 -2.84 -7.02
N SER A 86 8.28 -3.20 -7.13
CA SER A 86 7.22 -2.40 -7.78
C SER A 86 7.15 -0.94 -7.27
N PRO A 87 7.16 -0.64 -5.96
CA PRO A 87 7.13 0.74 -5.48
C PRO A 87 8.44 1.51 -5.75
N LEU A 88 9.57 0.82 -5.90
CA LEU A 88 10.84 1.44 -6.27
C LEU A 88 10.85 1.84 -7.76
N LEU A 89 10.34 0.96 -8.62
CA LEU A 89 10.16 1.22 -10.06
C LEU A 89 9.13 2.32 -10.32
N GLY A 90 8.02 2.34 -9.58
CA GLY A 90 7.00 3.38 -9.70
C GLY A 90 7.48 4.79 -9.31
N LYS A 91 8.54 4.88 -8.50
CA LYS A 91 9.21 6.13 -8.11
C LYS A 91 10.44 6.44 -8.96
N HIS A 92 10.82 5.54 -9.87
CA HIS A 92 12.00 5.73 -10.72
C HIS A 92 11.67 6.70 -11.85
N PHE A 93 12.30 7.88 -11.83
CA PHE A 93 12.16 8.87 -12.88
C PHE A 93 13.08 8.51 -14.05
N ILE A 94 12.50 8.21 -15.21
CA ILE A 94 13.28 7.98 -16.44
C ILE A 94 13.71 9.34 -16.98
N THR A 95 14.97 9.70 -16.78
CA THR A 95 15.55 10.91 -17.36
C THR A 95 15.91 10.74 -18.83
N SER A 96 16.08 9.50 -19.33
CA SER A 96 16.51 9.27 -20.72
C SER A 96 15.53 9.81 -21.78
N ARG A 97 14.22 9.80 -21.48
CA ARG A 97 13.18 10.34 -22.38
C ARG A 97 13.31 11.82 -22.67
N ILE A 98 13.97 12.56 -21.78
CA ILE A 98 14.23 13.99 -22.01
C ILE A 98 15.19 14.18 -23.19
N PHE A 99 16.12 13.24 -23.42
CA PHE A 99 17.07 13.32 -24.52
C PHE A 99 16.37 13.08 -25.85
N GLU A 100 15.47 12.09 -25.94
CA GLU A 100 14.63 11.88 -27.13
C GLU A 100 13.78 13.13 -27.46
N PHE A 101 13.26 13.80 -26.42
CA PHE A 101 12.55 15.07 -26.59
C PHE A 101 13.46 16.14 -27.20
N PHE A 102 14.66 16.35 -26.65
CA PHE A 102 15.59 17.34 -27.20
C PHE A 102 16.07 16.97 -28.60
N GLU A 103 16.35 15.71 -28.87
CA GLU A 103 16.78 15.25 -30.20
C GLU A 103 15.75 15.58 -31.28
N ARG A 104 14.46 15.39 -30.98
CA ARG A 104 13.36 15.74 -31.90
C ARG A 104 13.12 17.25 -32.02
N SER A 105 13.19 17.96 -30.91
CA SER A 105 12.70 19.35 -30.80
C SER A 105 13.83 20.39 -30.84
N THR A 106 15.06 19.99 -31.19
CA THR A 106 16.19 20.89 -31.40
C THR A 106 16.28 21.37 -32.84
N HIS A 107 16.41 22.68 -33.02
CA HIS A 107 16.66 23.31 -34.30
C HIS A 107 18.05 22.92 -34.84
N PRO A 108 18.22 22.57 -36.13
CA PRO A 108 19.48 22.05 -36.67
C PRO A 108 20.71 22.97 -36.50
N ARG A 109 20.46 24.28 -36.31
CA ARG A 109 21.50 25.31 -36.11
C ARG A 109 21.67 25.74 -34.64
N VAL A 110 21.17 24.93 -33.71
CA VAL A 110 21.34 25.12 -32.27
C VAL A 110 22.18 23.97 -31.74
N PHE A 111 23.17 24.32 -30.92
CA PHE A 111 24.02 23.35 -30.25
C PHE A 111 23.88 23.51 -28.74
N PHE A 112 23.53 22.43 -28.04
CA PHE A 112 23.49 22.43 -26.58
C PHE A 112 24.82 21.95 -26.00
N SER A 113 25.37 22.72 -25.06
CA SER A 113 26.65 22.44 -24.41
C SER A 113 26.48 21.83 -23.02
N GLY A 114 25.31 21.99 -22.39
CA GLY A 114 25.08 21.50 -21.04
C GLY A 114 23.60 21.44 -20.68
N ILE A 115 23.28 20.45 -19.83
CA ILE A 115 21.96 20.26 -19.24
C ILE A 115 22.11 20.04 -17.74
N ASN A 116 21.28 20.74 -16.96
CA ASN A 116 21.10 20.51 -15.54
C ASN A 116 19.63 20.20 -15.29
N LEU A 117 19.31 18.93 -15.07
CA LEU A 117 17.96 18.42 -14.91
C LEU A 117 17.66 18.10 -13.45
N ASN A 118 16.51 18.57 -12.96
CA ASN A 118 15.92 18.14 -11.70
C ASN A 118 14.55 17.52 -11.99
N SER A 119 14.54 16.20 -12.17
CA SER A 119 13.34 15.41 -12.49
C SER A 119 12.28 15.43 -11.38
N LEU A 120 12.68 15.53 -10.11
CA LEU A 120 11.75 15.64 -8.97
C LEU A 120 10.93 16.93 -9.02
N LYS A 121 11.53 18.02 -9.48
CA LYS A 121 10.88 19.32 -9.62
C LYS A 121 10.37 19.58 -11.04
N SER A 122 10.57 18.64 -11.96
CA SER A 122 10.26 18.78 -13.40
C SER A 122 10.85 20.04 -14.04
N ILE A 123 12.04 20.46 -13.61
CA ILE A 123 12.73 21.64 -14.13
C ILE A 123 14.05 21.25 -14.77
N ALA A 124 14.45 21.97 -15.82
CA ALA A 124 15.80 21.87 -16.36
C ALA A 124 16.38 23.23 -16.70
N LYS A 125 17.71 23.31 -16.67
CA LYS A 125 18.47 24.41 -17.23
C LYS A 125 19.32 23.90 -18.38
N LEU A 126 19.29 24.59 -19.51
CA LEU A 126 20.07 24.27 -20.68
C LEU A 126 20.97 25.43 -21.03
N SER A 127 22.21 25.12 -21.39
CA SER A 127 23.13 26.06 -22.00
C SER A 127 23.40 25.64 -23.44
N GLY A 128 23.48 26.60 -24.34
CA GLY A 128 23.71 26.32 -25.74
C GLY A 128 24.18 27.54 -26.52
N GLN A 129 24.47 27.31 -27.80
CA GLN A 129 24.95 28.32 -28.72
C GLN A 129 24.25 28.21 -30.08
N THR A 130 24.14 29.34 -30.77
CA THR A 130 23.62 29.41 -32.14
C THR A 130 24.25 30.58 -32.91
N ASP A 131 24.07 30.59 -34.23
CA ASP A 131 24.67 31.60 -35.12
C ASP A 131 23.89 32.92 -35.11
N SER A 132 22.61 32.95 -34.73
CA SER A 132 21.78 34.15 -34.83
C SER A 132 20.59 34.20 -33.85
N PHE A 133 20.16 35.41 -33.48
CA PHE A 133 19.02 35.63 -32.58
C PHE A 133 17.72 35.11 -33.20
N LEU A 134 17.65 35.12 -34.53
CA LEU A 134 16.54 34.53 -35.27
C LEU A 134 16.44 33.02 -35.02
N THR A 135 17.57 32.32 -35.09
CA THR A 135 17.63 30.88 -34.81
C THR A 135 17.24 30.57 -33.36
N LEU A 136 17.69 31.40 -32.40
CA LEU A 136 17.29 31.27 -31.00
C LEU A 136 15.77 31.44 -30.86
N GLY A 137 15.19 32.49 -31.46
CA GLY A 137 13.75 32.73 -31.44
C GLY A 137 12.94 31.57 -32.05
N GLN A 138 13.42 30.99 -33.15
CA GLN A 138 12.81 29.79 -33.75
C GLN A 138 12.85 28.60 -32.80
N GLN A 139 13.98 28.38 -32.12
CA GLN A 139 14.11 27.31 -31.12
C GLN A 139 13.14 27.48 -29.95
N LEU A 140 12.97 28.70 -29.43
CA LEU A 140 11.98 28.98 -28.39
C LEU A 140 10.57 28.70 -28.88
N ALA A 141 10.23 29.15 -30.09
CA ALA A 141 8.91 28.88 -30.68
C ALA A 141 8.63 27.40 -30.91
N ILE A 142 9.66 26.58 -31.19
CA ILE A 142 9.53 25.11 -31.25
C ILE A 142 9.18 24.57 -29.86
N PHE A 143 9.93 24.97 -28.83
CA PHE A 143 9.69 24.48 -27.47
C PHE A 143 8.37 24.96 -26.85
N GLU A 144 7.92 26.17 -27.13
CA GLU A 144 6.62 26.70 -26.65
C GLU A 144 5.43 25.95 -27.24
N LYS A 145 5.59 25.33 -28.42
CA LYS A 145 4.54 24.53 -29.07
C LYS A 145 4.49 23.09 -28.58
N GLU A 146 5.50 22.62 -27.86
CA GLU A 146 5.58 21.24 -27.40
C GLU A 146 4.65 21.01 -26.21
N PRO A 147 3.68 20.07 -26.27
CA PRO A 147 2.71 19.84 -25.20
C PRO A 147 3.33 19.40 -23.87
N LEU A 148 4.57 18.90 -23.90
CA LEU A 148 5.31 18.44 -22.72
C LEU A 148 6.06 19.58 -22.01
N VAL A 149 6.18 20.74 -22.64
CA VAL A 149 6.77 21.95 -22.06
C VAL A 149 5.66 22.81 -21.49
N GLU A 150 5.69 23.06 -20.18
CA GLU A 150 4.74 23.99 -19.55
C GLU A 150 5.22 25.43 -19.70
N LYS A 151 6.53 25.64 -19.56
CA LYS A 151 7.16 26.95 -19.69
C LYS A 151 8.61 26.84 -20.12
N VAL A 152 9.04 27.76 -20.97
CA VAL A 152 10.45 27.99 -21.30
C VAL A 152 10.75 29.48 -21.16
N ASP A 153 11.81 29.82 -20.45
CA ASP A 153 12.28 31.20 -20.26
C ASP A 153 13.75 31.31 -20.61
N ILE A 154 14.14 32.42 -21.22
CA ILE A 154 15.54 32.76 -21.43
C ILE A 154 16.09 33.41 -20.16
N SER A 155 17.10 32.82 -19.53
CA SER A 155 17.71 33.40 -18.33
C SER A 155 18.88 34.33 -18.64
N GLN A 156 19.63 34.05 -19.69
CA GLN A 156 20.80 34.84 -20.08
C GLN A 156 21.08 34.65 -21.57
N VAL A 157 21.53 35.72 -22.23
CA VAL A 157 22.04 35.68 -23.60
C VAL A 157 23.27 36.58 -23.71
N SER A 158 24.30 36.09 -24.40
CA SER A 158 25.54 36.82 -24.64
C SER A 158 26.11 36.50 -26.02
N ILE A 159 26.89 37.42 -26.57
CA ILE A 159 27.65 37.19 -27.80
C ILE A 159 29.05 36.73 -27.41
N THR A 160 29.48 35.58 -27.94
CA THR A 160 30.81 35.03 -27.69
C THR A 160 31.87 35.78 -28.50
N LYS A 161 33.16 35.57 -28.17
CA LYS A 161 34.29 36.16 -28.92
C LYS A 161 34.31 35.75 -30.40
N GLU A 162 33.65 34.63 -30.73
CA GLU A 162 33.53 34.09 -32.10
C GLU A 162 32.31 34.66 -32.86
N GLY A 163 31.56 35.59 -32.25
CA GLY A 163 30.37 36.19 -32.85
C GLY A 163 29.12 35.29 -32.79
N LYS A 164 29.18 34.15 -32.11
CA LYS A 164 28.01 33.29 -31.86
C LYS A 164 27.21 33.79 -30.67
N ILE A 165 25.96 33.36 -30.59
CA ILE A 165 25.05 33.71 -29.49
C ILE A 165 25.02 32.53 -28.54
N GLU A 166 25.54 32.76 -27.34
CA GLU A 166 25.41 31.85 -26.22
C GLU A 166 24.16 32.21 -25.41
N PHE A 167 23.42 31.19 -24.99
CA PHE A 167 22.17 31.37 -24.29
C PHE A 167 21.99 30.33 -23.19
N PHE A 168 21.17 30.71 -22.21
CA PHE A 168 20.74 29.85 -21.11
C PHE A 168 19.21 29.86 -21.06
N LEU A 169 18.61 28.67 -21.02
CA LEU A 169 17.17 28.46 -20.95
C LEU A 169 16.80 27.76 -19.65
N ASN A 170 15.72 28.20 -19.02
CA ASN A 170 15.06 27.52 -17.92
C ASN A 170 13.77 26.90 -18.43
N PHE A 171 13.53 25.64 -18.10
CA PHE A 171 12.33 24.90 -18.45
C PHE A 171 11.55 24.49 -17.21
N SER A 172 10.22 24.54 -17.34
CA SER A 172 9.27 23.78 -16.54
C SER A 172 8.58 22.79 -17.47
N PHE A 173 8.66 21.50 -17.14
CA PHE A 173 8.05 20.42 -17.91
C PHE A 173 6.81 19.89 -17.22
N ASN A 174 5.91 19.33 -18.03
CA ASN A 174 4.84 18.51 -17.51
C ASN A 174 5.43 17.26 -16.84
N PRO A 175 5.11 16.94 -15.57
CA PRO A 175 5.66 15.78 -14.87
C PRO A 175 5.44 14.44 -15.58
N LYS A 176 4.49 14.37 -16.52
CA LYS A 176 4.26 13.19 -17.38
C LYS A 176 5.49 12.78 -18.18
N ILE A 177 6.40 13.69 -18.52
CA ILE A 177 7.60 13.37 -19.31
C ILE A 177 8.58 12.44 -18.57
N PHE A 178 8.58 12.48 -17.24
CA PHE A 178 9.47 11.68 -16.39
C PHE A 178 8.81 10.45 -15.78
N LYS A 179 7.51 10.24 -16.03
CA LYS A 179 6.81 9.05 -15.52
C LYS A 179 7.24 7.81 -16.29
N TYR A 180 7.56 6.76 -15.53
CA TYR A 180 7.75 5.42 -16.08
C TYR A 180 6.46 5.01 -16.83
N PRO A 181 6.53 4.48 -18.07
CA PRO A 181 5.36 3.89 -18.70
C PRO A 181 4.91 2.72 -17.83
N SER A 182 3.82 2.87 -17.09
CA SER A 182 3.23 1.78 -16.32
C SER A 182 2.62 0.76 -17.29
N GLY A 183 3.49 0.03 -17.99
CA GLY A 183 3.18 -1.09 -18.88
C GLY A 183 3.07 -2.42 -18.15
N ALA A 184 3.19 -2.44 -16.82
CA ALA A 184 2.76 -3.57 -15.99
C ALA A 184 1.31 -3.38 -15.53
N LYS A 185 0.43 -3.01 -16.45
CA LYS A 185 -0.95 -3.48 -16.36
C LYS A 185 -0.88 -4.92 -16.85
N GLY A 186 -0.79 -5.87 -15.92
CA GLY A 186 -1.36 -7.18 -16.15
C GLY A 186 -2.87 -6.99 -16.28
N GLU A 187 -3.31 -6.49 -17.44
CA GLU A 187 -4.67 -6.69 -17.88
C GLU A 187 -4.73 -8.18 -18.23
N GLU A 188 -5.52 -8.89 -17.45
CA GLU A 188 -5.94 -10.26 -17.64
C GLU A 188 -6.63 -10.41 -19.02
N GLU A 189 -5.87 -10.44 -20.11
CA GLU A 189 -6.26 -11.23 -21.28
C GLU A 189 -5.71 -12.63 -21.06
N ILE A 190 -6.44 -13.40 -20.24
CA ILE A 190 -6.37 -14.86 -20.27
C ILE A 190 -6.94 -15.24 -21.64
N TYR A 191 -6.06 -15.40 -22.63
CA TYR A 191 -6.39 -16.13 -23.85
C TYR A 191 -6.77 -17.55 -23.42
N LEU A 192 -8.07 -17.83 -23.42
CA LEU A 192 -8.61 -19.18 -23.49
C LEU A 192 -8.04 -19.82 -24.76
N PHE A 193 -6.94 -20.56 -24.61
CA PHE A 193 -6.57 -21.58 -25.57
C PHE A 193 -7.52 -22.75 -25.36
N ASP A 194 -8.65 -22.72 -26.07
CA ASP A 194 -9.35 -23.95 -26.45
C ASP A 194 -8.47 -24.68 -27.48
N TYR A 195 -7.93 -25.84 -27.07
CA TYR A 195 -7.51 -26.93 -27.94
C TYR A 195 -7.89 -28.26 -27.29
#